data_AF-A0AAQ4Q149-F1
#
_entry.id   AF-A0AAQ4Q149-F1
#
_cell.length_a   1.000
_cell.length_b   1.000
_cell.length_c   1.000
_cell.angle_alpha   90.00
_cell.angle_beta   90.00
_cell.angle_gamma   90.00
#
_symmetry.space_group_name_H-M   'P 1'
#
loop_
_entity.id
_entity.type
_entity.pdbx_description
1 polymer ?
#
loop_
_entity_poly.entity_id
_entity_poly.type
_entity_poly.pdbx_seq_one_letter_code
_entity_poly.pdbx_strand_id
1 'polypeptide(L)'
;MFLILLLLSLLAVRCGGCEYDFQGVKNIKATIDSNPTGFRTVFPRDYYVVHRYTKNMLCNSDPCCVFPAAVVLLESWHVLLGNLWDEHLNRSLILDLKITLNRIIQKNINTVRFQEETDLSQFSTLSSSPEELLKLTSELLARWLDVGCLPMIRTCILPTFPPLGGEEGLRPFRGPGSLTTRARQQCGGGGGGGGGGGGAGGAGA
;
A
#
# COMPACT_ATOMS: atom_id res chain seq x y z
N MET A 1 35.47 -27.85 -4.20
CA MET A 1 35.15 -26.50 -4.70
C MET A 1 33.70 -26.36 -5.17
N PHE A 2 33.13 -27.34 -5.91
CA PHE A 2 31.73 -27.32 -6.36
C PHE A 2 30.67 -27.31 -5.23
N LEU A 3 30.91 -28.01 -4.11
CA LEU A 3 29.95 -28.04 -2.99
C LEU A 3 29.82 -26.67 -2.30
N ILE A 4 30.91 -25.91 -2.23
CA ILE A 4 30.94 -24.58 -1.59
C ILE A 4 30.19 -23.55 -2.45
N LEU A 5 30.33 -23.64 -3.79
CA LEU A 5 29.60 -22.80 -4.74
C LEU A 5 28.09 -23.10 -4.74
N LEU A 6 27.69 -24.37 -4.53
CA LEU A 6 26.27 -24.78 -4.45
C LEU A 6 25.59 -24.28 -3.16
N LEU A 7 26.32 -24.29 -2.04
CA LEU A 7 25.85 -23.74 -0.76
C LEU A 7 25.70 -22.21 -0.82
N LEU A 8 26.62 -21.50 -1.50
CA LEU A 8 26.53 -20.06 -1.71
C LEU A 8 25.39 -19.65 -2.65
N SER A 9 25.00 -20.51 -3.60
CA SER A 9 23.89 -20.24 -4.54
C SER A 9 22.51 -20.50 -3.95
N LEU A 10 22.39 -21.27 -2.86
CA LEU A 10 21.15 -21.35 -2.07
C LEU A 10 20.95 -20.15 -1.13
N LEU A 11 22.01 -19.38 -0.85
CA LEU A 11 21.98 -18.17 -0.01
C LEU A 11 21.75 -16.88 -0.82
N ALA A 12 22.00 -16.91 -2.12
CA ALA A 12 21.79 -15.78 -3.01
C ALA A 12 20.49 -15.98 -3.79
N VAL A 13 19.38 -15.48 -3.21
CA VAL A 13 18.30 -14.69 -3.85
C VAL A 13 17.11 -14.65 -2.87
N ARG A 14 17.16 -13.72 -1.90
CA ARG A 14 15.94 -13.04 -1.47
C ARG A 14 15.80 -11.81 -2.36
N CYS A 15 15.15 -11.97 -3.50
CA CYS A 15 14.71 -10.85 -4.33
C CYS A 15 13.87 -9.88 -3.48
N GLY A 16 14.33 -8.64 -3.33
CA GLY A 16 13.54 -7.49 -2.83
C GLY A 16 13.01 -7.63 -1.41
N GLY A 17 13.85 -7.39 -0.41
CA GLY A 17 13.41 -7.34 0.99
C GLY A 17 12.61 -6.08 1.31
N CYS A 18 11.67 -6.20 2.25
CA CYS A 18 10.89 -5.08 2.81
C CYS A 18 11.76 -3.89 3.27
N GLU A 19 13.00 -4.16 3.68
CA GLU A 19 13.94 -3.17 4.21
C GLU A 19 14.25 -2.02 3.24
N TYR A 20 14.39 -2.30 1.94
CA TYR A 20 14.76 -1.27 0.95
C TYR A 20 13.61 -0.28 0.71
N ASP A 21 12.38 -0.80 0.59
CA ASP A 21 11.17 0.04 0.44
C ASP A 21 10.93 0.91 1.68
N PHE A 22 11.32 0.43 2.86
CA PHE A 22 11.14 1.12 4.13
C PHE A 22 12.15 2.23 4.35
N GLN A 23 13.37 2.11 3.82
CA GLN A 23 14.39 3.15 4.01
C GLN A 23 13.94 4.49 3.43
N GLY A 24 13.27 4.49 2.27
CA GLY A 24 12.68 5.69 1.69
C GLY A 24 11.62 6.32 2.61
N VAL A 25 10.74 5.50 3.17
CA VAL A 25 9.70 5.96 4.10
C VAL A 25 10.30 6.50 5.40
N LYS A 26 11.29 5.80 5.98
CA LYS A 26 12.04 6.24 7.17
C LYS A 26 12.67 7.61 6.95
N ASN A 27 13.31 7.82 5.80
CA ASN A 27 13.95 9.09 5.46
C ASN A 27 12.93 10.23 5.35
N ILE A 28 11.83 10.02 4.63
CA ILE A 28 10.79 11.06 4.49
C ILE A 28 10.15 11.38 5.84
N LYS A 29 9.84 10.36 6.65
CA LYS A 29 9.33 10.59 8.00
C LYS A 29 10.32 11.37 8.86
N ALA A 30 11.60 11.01 8.84
CA ALA A 30 12.63 11.75 9.57
C ALA A 30 12.74 13.20 9.10
N THR A 31 12.62 13.48 7.80
CA THR A 31 12.57 14.84 7.25
C THR A 31 11.39 15.63 7.83
N ILE A 32 10.18 15.04 7.86
CA ILE A 32 9.01 15.68 8.47
C ILE A 32 9.26 15.99 9.95
N ASP A 33 9.71 14.98 10.71
CA ASP A 33 9.88 15.08 12.16
C ASP A 33 11.02 16.04 12.55
N SER A 34 11.99 16.28 11.65
CA SER A 34 13.12 17.18 11.89
C SER A 34 12.75 18.67 11.86
N ASN A 35 11.66 19.03 11.18
CA ASN A 35 11.26 20.43 11.00
C ASN A 35 9.72 20.58 10.91
N PRO A 36 8.99 20.22 11.99
CA PRO A 36 7.53 20.21 11.97
C PRO A 36 6.95 21.60 11.67
N THR A 37 7.56 22.65 12.23
CA THR A 37 7.06 24.02 12.09
C THR A 37 7.54 24.71 10.82
N GLY A 38 8.70 24.35 10.26
CA GLY A 38 9.24 25.01 9.07
C GLY A 38 8.46 24.71 7.80
N PHE A 39 7.69 23.62 7.77
CA PHE A 39 6.79 23.38 6.65
C PHE A 39 5.73 24.48 6.51
N ARG A 40 5.21 25.00 7.63
CA ARG A 40 4.11 25.97 7.64
C ARG A 40 4.54 27.40 7.31
N THR A 41 5.82 27.72 7.49
CA THR A 41 6.31 29.13 7.42
C THR A 41 6.30 29.72 6.02
N VAL A 42 6.25 28.87 5.00
CA VAL A 42 6.22 29.27 3.59
C VAL A 42 4.80 29.42 3.03
N PHE A 43 3.78 29.18 3.86
CA PHE A 43 2.37 29.38 3.54
C PHE A 43 1.82 30.64 4.24
N PRO A 44 0.81 31.31 3.66
CA PRO A 44 0.02 32.31 4.38
C PRO A 44 -0.58 31.73 5.67
N ARG A 45 -0.79 32.59 6.69
CA ARG A 45 -1.30 32.14 8.00
C ARG A 45 -2.72 31.57 7.92
N ASP A 46 -3.51 32.07 7.00
CA ASP A 46 -4.89 31.70 6.71
C ASP A 46 -4.99 30.69 5.54
N TYR A 47 -3.86 30.09 5.14
CA TYR A 47 -3.89 29.03 4.14
C TYR A 47 -4.43 27.73 4.77
N TYR A 48 -5.50 27.22 4.18
CA TYR A 48 -6.08 25.94 4.56
C TYR A 48 -6.19 25.00 3.36
N VAL A 49 -6.01 23.72 3.64
CA VAL A 49 -6.15 22.64 2.68
C VAL A 49 -7.49 21.98 2.93
N VAL A 50 -8.35 21.96 1.92
CA VAL A 50 -9.58 21.17 1.95
C VAL A 50 -9.22 19.73 1.57
N HIS A 51 -9.50 18.78 2.46
CA HIS A 51 -9.19 17.37 2.30
C HIS A 51 -10.32 16.48 2.81
N ARG A 52 -10.24 15.18 2.55
CA ARG A 52 -11.25 14.18 2.98
C ARG A 52 -10.75 13.20 4.03
N TYR A 53 -9.48 13.33 4.38
CA TYR A 53 -8.84 12.45 5.33
C TYR A 53 -9.39 12.62 6.75
N THR A 54 -9.83 11.54 7.36
CA THR A 54 -10.25 11.47 8.77
C THR A 54 -9.35 10.51 9.54
N LYS A 55 -9.04 10.82 10.81
CA LYS A 55 -8.09 10.02 11.62
C LYS A 55 -8.50 8.55 11.78
N ASN A 56 -9.80 8.25 11.74
CA ASN A 56 -10.31 6.88 11.79
C ASN A 56 -9.95 6.04 10.55
N MET A 57 -9.55 6.65 9.43
CA MET A 57 -9.16 5.92 8.21
C MET A 57 -7.92 5.05 8.39
N LEU A 58 -7.03 5.34 9.35
CA LEU A 58 -5.86 4.48 9.60
C LEU A 58 -6.21 3.19 10.36
N CYS A 59 -7.35 3.18 11.04
CA CYS A 59 -7.80 2.12 11.95
C CYS A 59 -6.78 1.76 13.06
N ASN A 60 -7.29 1.31 14.20
CA ASN A 60 -6.39 0.88 15.28
C ASN A 60 -5.88 -0.56 15.06
N SER A 61 -6.75 -1.45 14.57
CA SER A 61 -6.50 -2.90 14.55
C SER A 61 -6.18 -3.48 13.18
N ASP A 62 -6.78 -2.95 12.11
CA ASP A 62 -6.62 -3.49 10.76
C ASP A 62 -5.41 -2.84 10.05
N PRO A 63 -4.37 -3.60 9.67
CA PRO A 63 -3.22 -3.06 8.96
C PRO A 63 -3.55 -2.58 7.53
N CYS A 64 -4.66 -3.02 6.95
CA CYS A 64 -5.02 -2.75 5.55
C CYS A 64 -5.65 -1.38 5.35
N CYS A 65 -6.07 -0.74 6.43
CA CYS A 65 -6.55 0.63 6.45
C CYS A 65 -5.50 1.65 5.97
N VAL A 66 -4.21 1.30 6.01
CA VAL A 66 -3.14 2.15 5.48
C VAL A 66 -3.32 2.47 3.99
N PHE A 67 -3.92 1.58 3.20
CA PHE A 67 -4.06 1.77 1.75
C PHE A 67 -5.15 2.79 1.39
N PRO A 68 -6.42 2.63 1.84
CA PRO A 68 -7.44 3.67 1.64
C PRO A 68 -7.01 5.03 2.21
N ALA A 69 -6.39 5.04 3.41
CA ALA A 69 -5.86 6.24 4.03
C ALA A 69 -4.80 6.93 3.15
N ALA A 70 -3.88 6.15 2.55
CA ALA A 70 -2.86 6.68 1.65
C ALA A 70 -3.44 7.24 0.35
N VAL A 71 -4.49 6.61 -0.21
CA VAL A 71 -5.21 7.13 -1.39
C VAL A 71 -5.81 8.51 -1.11
N VAL A 72 -6.50 8.66 0.02
CA VAL A 72 -7.13 9.94 0.39
C VAL A 72 -6.10 11.03 0.69
N LEU A 73 -4.97 10.70 1.35
CA LEU A 73 -3.88 11.66 1.52
C LEU A 73 -3.23 12.05 0.20
N LEU A 74 -3.02 11.10 -0.72
CA LEU A 74 -2.43 11.37 -2.02
C LEU A 74 -3.28 12.37 -2.82
N GLU A 75 -4.61 12.22 -2.79
CA GLU A 75 -5.55 13.19 -3.39
C GLU A 75 -5.38 14.58 -2.74
N SER A 76 -5.32 14.64 -1.41
CA SER A 76 -5.16 15.88 -0.67
C SER A 76 -3.86 16.62 -1.04
N TRP A 77 -2.76 15.89 -1.18
CA TRP A 77 -1.49 16.43 -1.66
C TRP A 77 -1.51 16.82 -3.13
N HIS A 78 -2.30 16.12 -3.96
CA HIS A 78 -2.50 16.49 -5.36
C HIS A 78 -3.19 17.86 -5.46
N VAL A 79 -4.27 18.06 -4.71
CA VAL A 79 -4.98 19.35 -4.65
C VAL A 79 -4.08 20.45 -4.13
N LEU A 80 -3.37 20.23 -3.02
CA LEU A 80 -2.44 21.21 -2.47
C LEU A 80 -1.38 21.61 -3.51
N LEU A 81 -0.72 20.64 -4.13
CA LEU A 81 0.32 20.90 -5.13
C LEU A 81 -0.21 21.72 -6.32
N GLY A 82 -1.43 21.45 -6.77
CA GLY A 82 -2.06 22.19 -7.88
C GLY A 82 -2.32 23.66 -7.57
N ASN A 83 -2.34 24.04 -6.29
CA ASN A 83 -2.52 25.42 -5.83
C ASN A 83 -1.20 26.14 -5.54
N LEU A 84 -0.05 25.52 -5.82
CA LEU A 84 1.27 26.09 -5.58
C LEU A 84 1.98 26.45 -6.88
N TRP A 85 2.78 27.53 -6.81
CA TRP A 85 3.75 27.86 -7.84
C TRP A 85 4.87 26.82 -7.90
N ASP A 86 5.51 26.71 -9.06
CA ASP A 86 6.59 25.75 -9.27
C ASP A 86 7.84 26.08 -8.42
N GLU A 87 8.01 27.34 -8.06
CA GLU A 87 9.08 27.88 -7.23
C GLU A 87 8.83 27.70 -5.72
N HIS A 88 7.67 27.17 -5.32
CA HIS A 88 7.33 27.04 -3.91
C HIS A 88 8.37 26.18 -3.16
N LEU A 89 8.92 26.70 -2.07
CA LEU A 89 10.07 26.11 -1.36
C LEU A 89 9.84 24.66 -0.92
N ASN A 90 8.62 24.31 -0.54
CA ASN A 90 8.27 22.95 -0.10
C ASN A 90 7.78 22.04 -1.23
N ARG A 91 7.81 22.47 -2.49
CA ARG A 91 7.28 21.70 -3.63
C ARG A 91 8.00 20.35 -3.80
N SER A 92 9.33 20.32 -3.62
CA SER A 92 10.10 19.06 -3.68
C SER A 92 9.64 18.06 -2.62
N LEU A 93 9.49 18.51 -1.37
CA LEU A 93 9.00 17.66 -0.29
C LEU A 93 7.59 17.13 -0.60
N ILE A 94 6.70 17.98 -1.12
CA ILE A 94 5.34 17.56 -1.50
C ILE A 94 5.38 16.49 -2.60
N LEU A 95 6.26 16.62 -3.59
CA LEU A 95 6.44 15.59 -4.61
C LEU A 95 6.95 14.28 -4.00
N ASP A 96 7.93 14.35 -3.10
CA ASP A 96 8.46 13.16 -2.42
C ASP A 96 7.39 12.46 -1.57
N LEU A 97 6.53 13.22 -0.88
CA LEU A 97 5.39 12.68 -0.15
C LEU A 97 4.42 11.95 -1.09
N LYS A 98 4.06 12.57 -2.22
CA LYS A 98 3.18 11.94 -3.23
C LYS A 98 3.78 10.66 -3.78
N ILE A 99 5.06 10.67 -4.14
CA ILE A 99 5.78 9.48 -4.62
C ILE A 99 5.78 8.38 -3.55
N THR A 100 6.01 8.75 -2.30
CA THR A 100 6.05 7.81 -1.17
C THR A 100 4.68 7.17 -0.91
N LEU A 101 3.61 7.98 -0.88
CA LEU A 101 2.24 7.50 -0.76
C LEU A 101 1.85 6.60 -1.93
N ASN A 102 2.21 6.97 -3.15
CA ASN A 102 1.96 6.13 -4.32
C ASN A 102 2.70 4.79 -4.22
N ARG A 103 3.95 4.78 -3.76
CA ARG A 103 4.68 3.52 -3.52
C ARG A 103 3.99 2.64 -2.49
N ILE A 104 3.47 3.21 -1.41
CA ILE A 104 2.67 2.47 -0.41
C ILE A 104 1.42 1.88 -1.08
N ILE A 105 0.63 2.71 -1.78
CA ILE A 105 -0.59 2.31 -2.49
C ILE A 105 -0.35 1.08 -3.40
N GLN A 106 0.74 1.08 -4.15
CA GLN A 106 1.09 0.01 -5.09
C GLN A 106 1.55 -1.30 -4.42
N LYS A 107 1.71 -1.35 -3.09
CA LYS A 107 2.07 -2.59 -2.39
C LYS A 107 0.92 -3.56 -2.23
N ASN A 108 -0.33 -3.09 -2.31
CA ASN A 108 -1.50 -3.96 -2.25
C ASN A 108 -2.19 -4.06 -3.61
N ILE A 109 -2.47 -5.30 -4.03
CA ILE A 109 -3.05 -5.59 -5.35
C ILE A 109 -4.49 -5.11 -5.49
N ASN A 110 -5.20 -4.94 -4.38
CA ASN A 110 -6.61 -4.58 -4.35
C ASN A 110 -6.82 -3.05 -4.39
N THR A 111 -5.76 -2.24 -4.31
CA THR A 111 -5.89 -0.77 -4.29
C THR A 111 -6.40 -0.21 -5.61
N VAL A 112 -6.08 -0.84 -6.75
CA VAL A 112 -6.60 -0.43 -8.07
C VAL A 112 -8.12 -0.52 -8.09
N ARG A 113 -8.68 -1.68 -7.71
CA ARG A 113 -10.13 -1.86 -7.61
C ARG A 113 -10.76 -0.88 -6.63
N PHE A 114 -10.12 -0.63 -5.48
CA PHE A 114 -10.62 0.36 -4.54
C PHE A 114 -10.72 1.76 -5.17
N GLN A 115 -9.71 2.20 -5.93
CA GLN A 115 -9.73 3.49 -6.61
C GLN A 115 -10.76 3.58 -7.74
N GLU A 116 -11.07 2.46 -8.41
CA GLU A 116 -12.10 2.39 -9.45
C GLU A 116 -13.52 2.40 -8.87
N GLU A 117 -13.73 1.71 -7.74
CA GLU A 117 -15.05 1.52 -7.14
C GLU A 117 -15.42 2.59 -6.10
N THR A 118 -14.44 3.33 -5.58
CA THR A 118 -14.67 4.31 -4.51
C THR A 118 -14.65 5.74 -5.04
N ASP A 119 -15.81 6.38 -5.01
CA ASP A 119 -15.93 7.82 -5.24
C ASP A 119 -15.59 8.60 -3.96
N LEU A 120 -14.37 9.15 -3.90
CA LEU A 120 -13.90 9.94 -2.77
C LEU A 120 -14.75 11.19 -2.53
N SER A 121 -15.47 11.69 -3.54
CA SER A 121 -16.32 12.88 -3.39
C SER A 121 -17.42 12.70 -2.34
N GLN A 122 -17.82 11.44 -2.07
CA GLN A 122 -18.83 11.06 -1.07
C GLN A 122 -18.32 11.18 0.38
N PHE A 123 -17.00 11.33 0.58
CA PHE A 123 -16.44 11.56 1.91
C PHE A 123 -16.60 13.04 2.31
N SER A 124 -16.83 13.25 3.61
CA SER A 124 -16.95 14.59 4.17
C SER A 124 -15.65 15.38 4.01
N THR A 125 -15.78 16.63 3.61
CA THR A 125 -14.66 17.57 3.55
C THR A 125 -14.31 18.08 4.94
N LEU A 126 -13.01 18.13 5.21
CA LEU A 126 -12.40 18.81 6.34
C LEU A 126 -11.46 19.89 5.82
N SER A 127 -11.12 20.83 6.69
CA SER A 127 -10.16 21.89 6.41
C SER A 127 -9.10 21.87 7.49
N SER A 128 -7.82 21.83 7.08
CA SER A 128 -6.69 21.85 8.01
C SER A 128 -5.58 22.76 7.50
N SER A 129 -4.65 23.13 8.38
CA SER A 129 -3.41 23.77 7.92
C SER A 129 -2.55 22.78 7.12
N PRO A 130 -1.60 23.25 6.29
CA PRO A 130 -0.61 22.41 5.65
C PRO A 130 0.23 21.59 6.64
N GLU A 131 0.51 22.15 7.82
CA GLU A 131 1.21 21.48 8.91
C GLU A 131 0.43 20.28 9.46
N GLU A 132 -0.88 20.41 9.67
CA GLU A 132 -1.71 19.29 10.12
C GLU A 132 -1.79 18.21 9.03
N LEU A 133 -1.89 18.57 7.74
CA LEU A 133 -1.84 17.59 6.65
C LEU A 133 -0.50 16.83 6.62
N LEU A 134 0.62 17.53 6.85
CA LEU A 134 1.93 16.91 6.98
C LEU A 134 2.00 15.96 8.17
N LYS A 135 1.43 16.34 9.32
CA LYS A 135 1.36 15.50 10.50
C LYS A 135 0.53 14.23 10.27
N LEU A 136 -0.66 14.36 9.68
CA LEU A 136 -1.51 13.21 9.30
C LEU A 136 -0.75 12.25 8.37
N THR A 137 0.07 12.80 7.47
CA THR A 137 0.94 12.00 6.61
C THR A 137 2.04 11.30 7.40
N SER A 138 2.72 11.99 8.33
CA SER A 138 3.72 11.36 9.21
C SER A 138 3.12 10.22 10.05
N GLU A 139 1.89 10.37 10.54
CA GLU A 139 1.15 9.32 11.25
C GLU A 139 0.90 8.09 10.36
N LEU A 140 0.49 8.30 9.10
CA LEU A 140 0.36 7.21 8.13
C LEU A 140 1.70 6.52 7.84
N LEU A 141 2.77 7.30 7.64
CA LEU A 141 4.10 6.73 7.39
C LEU A 141 4.57 5.91 8.60
N ALA A 142 4.33 6.37 9.82
CA ALA A 142 4.62 5.61 11.03
C ALA A 142 3.86 4.28 11.04
N ARG A 143 2.54 4.32 10.75
CA ARG A 143 1.72 3.11 10.67
C ARG A 143 2.22 2.15 9.59
N TRP A 144 2.61 2.66 8.42
CA TRP A 144 3.20 1.85 7.35
C TRP A 144 4.49 1.16 7.80
N LEU A 145 5.35 1.87 8.55
CA LEU A 145 6.57 1.29 9.12
C LEU A 145 6.30 0.17 10.14
N ASP A 146 5.12 0.13 10.74
CA ASP A 146 4.72 -0.94 11.66
C ASP A 146 4.15 -2.17 10.92
N VAL A 147 3.40 -1.96 9.84
CA VAL A 147 2.57 -3.01 9.22
C VAL A 147 2.99 -3.44 7.82
N GLY A 148 3.79 -2.64 7.11
CA GLY A 148 4.06 -2.82 5.69
C GLY A 148 4.93 -4.03 5.33
N CYS A 149 5.52 -4.71 6.32
CA CYS A 149 6.24 -5.97 6.13
C CYS A 149 5.41 -7.21 6.48
N LEU A 150 4.15 -7.06 6.90
CA LEU A 150 3.31 -8.21 7.24
C LEU A 150 3.02 -9.05 5.99
N PRO A 151 3.07 -10.40 6.06
CA PRO A 151 2.89 -11.26 4.89
C PRO A 151 1.58 -11.03 4.13
N MET A 152 0.51 -10.67 4.84
CA MET A 152 -0.83 -10.45 4.29
C MET A 152 -1.02 -9.08 3.66
N ILE A 153 -0.07 -8.15 3.83
CA ILE A 153 -0.27 -6.74 3.46
C ILE A 153 -0.48 -6.55 1.95
N ARG A 154 0.10 -7.45 1.14
CA ARG A 154 0.01 -7.42 -0.31
C ARG A 154 -1.39 -7.76 -0.83
N THR A 155 -2.13 -8.60 -0.11
CA THR A 155 -3.37 -9.23 -0.59
C THR A 155 -4.58 -8.95 0.27
N CYS A 156 -4.40 -8.30 1.41
CA CYS A 156 -5.51 -8.05 2.31
C CYS A 156 -6.57 -7.13 1.68
N ILE A 157 -7.80 -7.29 2.17
CA ILE A 157 -8.97 -6.61 1.63
C ILE A 157 -9.01 -5.20 2.22
N LEU A 158 -9.18 -4.21 1.35
CA LEU A 158 -9.29 -2.82 1.79
C LEU A 158 -10.69 -2.62 2.37
N PRO A 159 -10.81 -2.04 3.58
CA PRO A 159 -12.10 -1.70 4.12
C PRO A 159 -12.77 -0.65 3.25
N THR A 160 -14.05 -0.85 2.98
CA THR A 160 -14.90 0.19 2.41
C THR A 160 -15.32 1.12 3.55
N PHE A 161 -14.92 2.39 3.47
CA PHE A 161 -15.45 3.39 4.39
C PHE A 161 -16.89 3.71 3.97
N PRO A 162 -17.89 3.55 4.85
CA PRO A 162 -19.24 3.93 4.50
C PRO A 162 -19.26 5.45 4.21
N PRO A 163 -19.97 5.92 3.17
CA PRO A 163 -20.25 7.33 3.03
C PRO A 163 -21.04 7.75 4.27
N LEU A 164 -20.50 8.69 5.05
CA LEU A 164 -21.04 9.12 6.36
C LEU A 164 -22.33 9.97 6.24
N GLY A 165 -23.08 9.84 5.15
CA GLY A 165 -24.34 10.54 4.88
C GLY A 165 -25.58 9.65 4.86
N GLY A 166 -25.49 8.39 5.26
CA GLY A 166 -26.62 7.45 5.30
C GLY A 166 -27.04 7.09 6.73
N GLU A 167 -28.21 7.57 7.13
CA GLU A 167 -28.98 7.13 8.28
C GLU A 167 -29.10 5.58 8.34
N GLU A 168 -29.17 5.03 9.55
CA GLU A 168 -29.27 3.60 9.83
C GLU A 168 -30.23 2.85 8.90
N GLY A 169 -29.69 1.89 8.15
CA GLY A 169 -30.44 0.98 7.30
C GLY A 169 -29.74 -0.36 7.21
N LEU A 170 -29.98 -1.20 8.22
CA LEU A 170 -29.58 -2.60 8.31
C LEU A 170 -29.67 -3.31 6.94
N ARG A 171 -28.53 -3.74 6.39
CA ARG A 171 -28.50 -4.84 5.42
C ARG A 171 -27.55 -5.91 5.94
N PRO A 172 -28.05 -7.13 6.26
CA PRO A 172 -27.18 -8.24 6.61
C PRO A 172 -26.24 -8.56 5.45
N PHE A 173 -24.93 -8.46 5.71
CA PHE A 173 -23.89 -8.90 4.78
C PHE A 173 -24.04 -10.41 4.58
N ARG A 174 -24.47 -10.86 3.41
CA ARG A 174 -24.37 -12.28 3.01
C ARG A 174 -22.92 -12.54 2.59
N GLY A 175 -22.09 -12.94 3.55
CA GLY A 175 -20.76 -13.45 3.25
C GLY A 175 -20.86 -14.74 2.39
N PRO A 176 -19.96 -14.94 1.41
CA PRO A 176 -19.82 -16.24 0.76
C PRO A 176 -19.41 -17.30 1.78
N GLY A 177 -20.10 -18.45 1.74
CA GLY A 177 -19.90 -19.57 2.65
C GLY A 177 -18.46 -20.06 2.69
N SER A 178 -18.00 -20.35 3.91
CA SER A 178 -16.74 -21.01 4.20
C SER A 178 -16.70 -22.40 3.55
N LEU A 179 -15.83 -22.59 2.56
CA LEU A 179 -15.40 -23.90 2.11
C LEU A 179 -13.99 -24.15 2.65
N THR A 180 -13.93 -24.98 3.68
CA THR A 180 -12.68 -25.47 4.26
C THR A 180 -12.06 -26.49 3.31
N THR A 181 -10.94 -26.16 2.68
CA THR A 181 -10.07 -27.17 2.05
C THR A 181 -8.70 -27.12 2.71
N ARG A 182 -8.36 -28.19 3.45
CA ARG A 182 -7.03 -28.38 4.04
C ARG A 182 -5.98 -28.56 2.93
N ALA A 183 -4.78 -28.09 3.29
CA ALA A 183 -3.60 -27.95 2.46
C ALA A 183 -3.11 -29.23 1.75
N ARG A 184 -2.42 -29.04 0.62
CA ARG A 184 -1.19 -29.78 0.36
C ARG A 184 -0.15 -28.95 -0.39
N GLN A 185 1.01 -28.93 0.25
CA GLN A 185 2.32 -28.50 -0.21
C GLN A 185 2.75 -29.34 -1.42
N GLN A 186 3.26 -28.71 -2.49
CA GLN A 186 4.37 -29.26 -3.30
C GLN A 186 4.86 -28.22 -4.31
N CYS A 187 6.02 -27.63 -4.02
CA CYS A 187 6.91 -27.17 -5.07
C CYS A 187 7.43 -28.43 -5.79
N GLY A 188 7.01 -28.61 -7.04
CA GLY A 188 7.39 -29.75 -7.84
C GLY A 188 8.87 -29.75 -8.18
N GLY A 189 9.62 -30.63 -7.52
CA GLY A 189 10.87 -31.18 -8.02
C GLY A 189 10.68 -32.69 -8.14
N GLY A 190 10.92 -33.25 -9.33
CA GLY A 190 10.86 -34.68 -9.57
C GLY A 190 11.47 -35.01 -10.94
N GLY A 191 12.71 -35.47 -10.93
CA GLY A 191 13.35 -36.08 -12.09
C GLY A 191 13.17 -37.59 -12.12
N GLY A 192 13.44 -38.17 -13.30
CA GLY A 192 14.11 -39.47 -13.45
C GLY A 192 13.25 -40.72 -13.71
N GLY A 193 13.61 -41.44 -14.79
CA GLY A 193 13.30 -42.86 -15.07
C GLY A 193 12.40 -43.05 -16.29
N GLY A 194 12.71 -43.81 -17.36
CA GLY A 194 13.69 -44.87 -17.57
C GLY A 194 13.00 -46.20 -17.89
N GLY A 195 13.18 -46.71 -19.13
CA GLY A 195 12.76 -48.07 -19.60
C GLY A 195 11.42 -48.09 -20.35
N GLY A 196 11.19 -48.82 -21.45
CA GLY A 196 11.94 -49.86 -22.17
C GLY A 196 10.95 -50.88 -22.76
N GLY A 197 11.07 -51.19 -24.07
CA GLY A 197 10.37 -52.27 -24.80
C GLY A 197 8.92 -51.97 -25.22
N GLY A 198 8.39 -52.37 -26.38
CA GLY A 198 8.84 -53.19 -27.51
C GLY A 198 7.60 -53.74 -28.24
N GLY A 199 7.60 -53.72 -29.58
CA GLY A 199 6.95 -54.75 -30.41
C GLY A 199 5.49 -54.58 -30.90
N ALA A 200 5.39 -54.41 -32.23
CA ALA A 200 4.53 -55.12 -33.18
C ALA A 200 3.09 -54.66 -33.51
N GLY A 201 2.81 -54.66 -34.83
CA GLY A 201 1.52 -54.53 -35.52
C GLY A 201 1.45 -53.24 -36.35
N GLY A 202 1.41 -53.19 -37.68
CA GLY A 202 1.01 -54.17 -38.68
C GLY A 202 -0.17 -53.62 -39.49
N ALA A 203 0.09 -53.31 -40.78
CA ALA A 203 -0.84 -53.16 -41.91
C ALA A 203 -1.73 -51.89 -42.07
N GLY A 204 -1.56 -51.25 -43.23
CA GLY A 204 -2.66 -51.11 -44.19
C GLY A 204 -3.16 -49.69 -44.50
N ALA A 205 -2.54 -49.04 -45.49
CA ALA A 205 -3.14 -48.57 -46.75
C ALA A 205 -2.21 -47.53 -47.40
#